data_AF-X0Z7J6-F1
#
_entry.id   AF-X0Z7J6-F1
#
_cell.length_a   1.000
_cell.length_b   1.000
_cell.length_c   1.000
_cell.angle_alpha   90.00
_cell.angle_beta   90.00
_cell.angle_gamma   90.00
#
_symmetry.space_group_name_H-M   'P 1'
#
loop_
_entity.id
_entity.type
_entity.pdbx_description
1 polymer ?
#
loop_
_entity_poly.entity_id
_entity_poly.type
_entity_poly.pdbx_seq_one_letter_code
_entity_poly.pdbx_strand_id
1 'polypeptide(L)'
;MPGIIRLNSFLSRCGICSRRQADKYISEGRVKVNNIVVTVLGTKIETDNDIIEFDGKKINIPRENSYFILNKPAGVVTTLYDPQERKTIRSYTEEIGIRLFPMGRLDYDSEGLIILTDDGELSHRIQHPRYGIEKVYVLETDNVLNQKELSKIRKGIMLDDGLMKVLSIRINSKSARGASYRITIAEGRKRVLRRLFDKIG
;
A
#
# COMPACT_ATOMS: atom_id res chain seq x y z
N MET A 1 -16.46 -14.41 -3.56
CA MET A 1 -17.56 -13.48 -3.23
C MET A 1 -18.40 -13.29 -4.48
N PRO A 2 -19.64 -13.78 -4.49
CA PRO A 2 -20.62 -13.44 -5.52
C PRO A 2 -20.76 -11.93 -5.62
N GLY A 3 -20.70 -11.38 -6.82
CA GLY A 3 -21.04 -9.97 -6.99
C GLY A 3 -20.73 -9.38 -8.34
N ILE A 4 -21.38 -8.25 -8.60
CA ILE A 4 -21.12 -7.42 -9.77
C ILE A 4 -19.84 -6.62 -9.52
N ILE A 5 -18.79 -6.86 -10.31
CA ILE A 5 -17.53 -6.12 -10.23
C ILE A 5 -17.13 -5.53 -11.58
N ARG A 6 -16.31 -4.49 -11.58
CA ARG A 6 -15.74 -3.94 -12.83
C ARG A 6 -14.77 -4.94 -13.46
N LEU A 7 -14.81 -5.09 -14.78
CA LEU A 7 -13.94 -5.98 -15.56
C LEU A 7 -12.45 -5.73 -15.31
N ASN A 8 -12.04 -4.45 -15.19
CA ASN A 8 -10.67 -4.10 -14.85
C ASN A 8 -10.23 -4.60 -13.45
N SER A 9 -11.17 -4.68 -12.52
CA SER A 9 -10.96 -5.19 -11.18
C SER A 9 -10.91 -6.72 -11.20
N PHE A 10 -11.73 -7.37 -12.02
CA PHE A 10 -11.68 -8.81 -12.23
C PHE A 10 -10.30 -9.23 -12.77
N LEU A 11 -9.84 -8.63 -13.88
CA LEU A 11 -8.53 -8.91 -14.49
C LEU A 11 -7.38 -8.70 -13.51
N SER A 12 -7.46 -7.64 -12.69
CA SER A 12 -6.44 -7.39 -11.67
C SER A 12 -6.44 -8.44 -10.56
N ARG A 13 -7.62 -8.96 -10.16
CA ARG A 13 -7.76 -10.03 -9.16
C ARG A 13 -7.33 -11.40 -9.69
N CYS A 14 -7.46 -11.64 -10.99
CA CYS A 14 -6.88 -12.80 -11.66
C CYS A 14 -5.34 -12.78 -11.73
N GLY A 15 -4.68 -11.73 -11.22
CA GLY A 15 -3.23 -11.59 -11.27
C GLY A 15 -2.68 -11.19 -12.64
N ILE A 16 -3.52 -10.90 -13.64
CA ILE A 16 -3.09 -10.63 -15.02
C ILE A 16 -2.28 -9.34 -15.11
N CYS A 17 -2.76 -8.27 -14.50
CA CYS A 17 -2.11 -6.96 -14.57
C CYS A 17 -2.64 -5.98 -13.51
N SER A 18 -2.15 -4.73 -13.52
CA SER A 18 -2.75 -3.66 -12.71
C SER A 18 -4.10 -3.23 -13.28
N ARG A 19 -4.98 -2.62 -12.47
CA ARG A 19 -6.27 -2.08 -12.96
C ARG A 19 -6.13 -1.11 -14.15
N ARG A 20 -5.10 -0.24 -14.13
CA ARG A 20 -4.84 0.70 -15.24
C ARG A 20 -4.39 -0.02 -16.50
N GLN A 21 -3.58 -1.06 -16.36
CA GLN A 21 -3.17 -1.89 -17.48
C GLN A 21 -4.33 -2.73 -18.01
N ALA A 22 -5.23 -3.18 -17.13
CA ALA A 22 -6.44 -3.88 -17.50
C ALA A 22 -7.36 -2.99 -18.36
N ASP A 23 -7.50 -1.70 -18.02
CA ASP A 23 -8.24 -0.76 -18.87
C ASP A 23 -7.64 -0.66 -20.27
N LYS A 24 -6.30 -0.66 -20.41
CA LYS A 24 -5.64 -0.70 -21.73
C LYS A 24 -5.99 -1.98 -22.49
N TYR A 25 -5.85 -3.14 -21.86
CA TYR A 25 -6.17 -4.42 -22.49
C TYR A 25 -7.64 -4.54 -22.92
N ILE A 26 -8.55 -3.97 -22.12
CA ILE A 26 -9.97 -3.87 -22.48
C ILE A 26 -10.09 -3.00 -23.74
N SER A 27 -9.54 -1.78 -23.74
CA SER A 27 -9.63 -0.89 -24.92
C SER A 27 -8.99 -1.46 -26.19
N GLU A 28 -7.99 -2.33 -26.04
CA GLU A 28 -7.31 -3.05 -27.14
C GLU A 28 -8.13 -4.27 -27.64
N GLY A 29 -9.27 -4.59 -27.04
CA GLY A 29 -10.12 -5.73 -27.45
C GLY A 29 -9.56 -7.10 -27.07
N ARG A 30 -8.65 -7.16 -26.09
CA ARG A 30 -7.99 -8.41 -25.66
C ARG A 30 -8.80 -9.25 -24.67
N VAL A 31 -9.97 -8.74 -24.27
CA VAL A 31 -10.80 -9.33 -23.24
C VAL A 31 -12.16 -9.69 -23.82
N LYS A 32 -12.61 -10.93 -23.60
CA LYS A 32 -13.97 -11.37 -23.94
C LYS A 32 -14.77 -11.65 -22.68
N VAL A 33 -16.06 -11.32 -22.73
CA VAL A 33 -17.05 -11.70 -21.74
C VAL A 33 -18.14 -12.47 -22.48
N ASN A 34 -18.37 -13.74 -22.11
CA ASN A 34 -19.34 -14.62 -22.77
C ASN A 34 -19.14 -14.69 -24.29
N ASN A 35 -17.89 -14.88 -24.72
CA ASN A 35 -17.44 -14.90 -26.13
C ASN A 35 -17.54 -13.58 -26.90
N ILE A 36 -18.02 -12.49 -26.28
CA ILE A 36 -18.12 -11.17 -26.90
C ILE A 36 -16.90 -10.32 -26.50
N VAL A 37 -16.21 -9.75 -27.49
CA VAL A 37 -15.09 -8.82 -27.24
C VAL A 37 -15.61 -7.55 -26.57
N VAL A 38 -15.02 -7.18 -25.44
CA VAL A 38 -15.40 -5.98 -24.69
C VAL A 38 -14.30 -4.93 -24.81
N THR A 39 -14.65 -3.76 -25.33
CA THR A 39 -13.77 -2.57 -25.42
C THR A 39 -14.21 -1.41 -24.53
N VAL A 40 -15.41 -1.50 -23.94
CA VAL A 40 -15.99 -0.44 -23.11
C VAL A 40 -15.36 -0.45 -21.72
N LEU A 41 -14.73 0.67 -21.35
CA LEU A 41 -14.18 0.86 -20.01
C LEU A 41 -15.30 0.95 -18.97
N GLY A 42 -15.03 0.43 -17.77
CA GLY A 42 -16.00 0.43 -16.68
C GLY A 42 -17.09 -0.63 -16.78
N THR A 43 -17.08 -1.47 -17.82
CA THR A 43 -17.93 -2.68 -17.95
C THR A 43 -17.93 -3.46 -16.64
N LYS A 44 -19.13 -3.87 -16.22
CA LYS A 44 -19.33 -4.71 -15.03
C LYS A 44 -19.66 -6.14 -15.47
N ILE A 45 -19.19 -7.10 -14.70
CA ILE A 45 -19.41 -8.53 -14.90
C ILE A 45 -19.91 -9.16 -13.61
N GLU A 46 -20.62 -10.27 -13.73
CA GLU A 46 -21.02 -11.14 -12.64
C GLU A 46 -19.99 -12.25 -12.47
N THR A 47 -19.29 -12.29 -11.33
CA THR A 47 -18.16 -13.21 -11.12
C THR A 47 -18.54 -14.69 -11.19
N ASP A 48 -19.81 -15.02 -10.99
CA ASP A 48 -20.27 -16.40 -10.83
C ASP A 48 -20.94 -16.94 -12.11
N ASN A 49 -21.36 -16.03 -13.01
CA ASN A 49 -22.14 -16.38 -14.20
C ASN A 49 -21.37 -16.06 -15.49
N ASP A 50 -20.58 -14.99 -15.51
CA ASP A 50 -19.87 -14.57 -16.71
C ASP A 50 -18.60 -15.40 -16.91
N ILE A 51 -18.36 -15.83 -18.15
CA ILE A 51 -17.10 -16.44 -18.58
C ILE A 51 -16.22 -15.35 -19.15
N ILE A 52 -15.07 -15.12 -18.52
CA ILE A 52 -14.11 -14.11 -18.94
C ILE A 52 -12.88 -14.79 -19.57
N GLU A 53 -12.49 -14.31 -20.74
CA GLU A 53 -11.27 -14.72 -21.43
C GLU A 53 -10.33 -13.54 -21.65
N PHE A 54 -9.04 -13.77 -21.46
CA PHE A 54 -7.97 -12.85 -21.82
C PHE A 54 -7.05 -13.52 -22.84
N ASP A 55 -6.88 -12.90 -24.00
CA ASP A 55 -6.15 -13.48 -25.16
C ASP A 55 -6.57 -14.93 -25.48
N GLY A 56 -7.87 -15.22 -25.41
CA GLY A 56 -8.45 -16.53 -25.71
C GLY A 56 -8.28 -17.60 -24.62
N LYS A 57 -7.75 -17.24 -23.44
CA LYS A 57 -7.68 -18.14 -22.28
C LYS A 57 -8.71 -17.75 -21.23
N LYS A 58 -9.50 -18.72 -20.77
CA LYS A 58 -10.41 -18.53 -19.63
C LYS A 58 -9.60 -18.21 -18.38
N ILE A 59 -10.05 -17.20 -17.65
CA ILE A 59 -9.39 -16.71 -16.43
C ILE A 59 -10.38 -16.64 -15.29
N ASN A 60 -9.91 -16.98 -14.09
CA ASN A 60 -10.71 -16.99 -12.88
C ASN A 60 -9.97 -16.30 -11.75
N ILE A 61 -10.71 -15.76 -10.79
CA ILE A 61 -10.11 -15.23 -9.55
C ILE A 61 -9.58 -16.43 -8.74
N PRO A 62 -8.33 -16.39 -8.25
CA PRO A 62 -7.81 -17.42 -7.34
C PRO A 62 -8.74 -17.64 -6.14
N ARG A 63 -8.85 -18.88 -5.66
CA ARG A 63 -9.73 -19.22 -4.54
C ARG A 63 -9.21 -18.71 -3.20
N GLU A 64 -7.89 -18.59 -3.08
CA GLU A 64 -7.21 -18.20 -1.86
C GLU A 64 -6.39 -16.94 -2.11
N ASN A 65 -6.34 -16.10 -1.08
CA ASN A 65 -5.50 -14.90 -1.07
C ASN A 65 -4.17 -15.23 -0.39
N SER A 66 -3.12 -14.57 -0.87
CA SER A 66 -1.75 -14.72 -0.39
C SER A 66 -1.35 -13.53 0.47
N TYR A 67 -0.63 -13.78 1.56
CA TYR A 67 -0.14 -12.73 2.46
C TYR A 67 1.30 -13.00 2.86
N PHE A 68 2.17 -12.06 2.53
CA PHE A 68 3.60 -12.13 2.86
C PHE A 68 3.99 -10.91 3.67
N ILE A 69 4.87 -11.12 4.64
CA ILE A 69 5.49 -10.03 5.41
C ILE A 69 6.91 -9.88 4.92
N LEU A 70 7.24 -8.67 4.48
CA LEU A 70 8.61 -8.28 4.18
C LEU A 70 9.09 -7.30 5.24
N ASN A 71 10.25 -7.57 5.83
CA ASN A 71 11.04 -6.54 6.48
C ASN A 71 11.79 -5.77 5.38
N LYS A 72 11.18 -4.70 4.87
CA LYS A 72 11.71 -3.92 3.76
C LYS A 72 12.98 -3.19 4.24
N PRO A 73 14.13 -3.33 3.57
CA PRO A 73 15.31 -2.55 3.90
C PRO A 73 15.23 -1.11 3.37
N ALA A 74 16.08 -0.23 3.86
CA ALA A 74 16.33 1.07 3.25
C ALA A 74 16.91 0.90 1.83
N GLY A 75 16.77 1.92 0.99
CA GLY A 75 17.28 1.88 -0.38
C GLY A 75 16.40 1.09 -1.37
N VAL A 76 15.20 0.69 -0.95
CA VAL A 76 14.22 -0.01 -1.80
C VAL A 76 12.97 0.85 -1.98
N VAL A 77 12.52 1.05 -3.22
CA VAL A 77 11.29 1.79 -3.52
C VAL A 77 10.07 0.88 -3.37
N THR A 78 9.04 1.30 -2.64
CA THR A 78 7.75 0.60 -2.59
C THR A 78 6.92 0.87 -3.85
N THR A 79 7.25 0.18 -4.93
CA THR A 79 6.52 0.18 -6.21
C THR A 79 6.79 -1.12 -6.99
N LEU A 80 5.90 -1.51 -7.89
CA LEU A 80 6.16 -2.64 -8.81
C LEU A 80 6.83 -2.20 -10.12
N TYR A 81 6.88 -0.89 -10.36
CA TYR A 81 7.51 -0.29 -11.54
C TYR A 81 8.11 1.06 -11.13
N ASP A 82 9.41 1.24 -11.37
CA ASP A 82 10.12 2.49 -11.11
C ASP A 82 10.73 3.01 -12.42
N PRO A 83 10.30 4.18 -12.93
CA PRO A 83 10.84 4.75 -14.17
C PRO A 83 12.34 5.10 -14.09
N GLN A 84 12.89 5.22 -12.88
CA GLN A 84 14.31 5.51 -12.63
C GLN A 84 15.14 4.24 -12.41
N GLU A 85 14.54 3.05 -12.61
CA GLU A 85 15.20 1.75 -12.51
C GLU A 85 15.91 1.50 -11.16
N ARG A 86 15.44 2.14 -10.08
CA ARG A 86 15.95 1.86 -8.73
C ARG A 86 15.49 0.50 -8.26
N LYS A 87 16.17 -0.08 -7.28
CA LYS A 87 15.74 -1.31 -6.62
C LYS A 87 14.33 -1.12 -6.04
N THR A 88 13.42 -2.04 -6.38
CA THR A 88 12.03 -1.97 -5.94
C THR A 88 11.62 -3.20 -5.16
N ILE A 89 10.48 -3.14 -4.48
CA ILE A 89 9.91 -4.30 -3.76
C ILE A 89 9.63 -5.50 -4.69
N ARG A 90 9.52 -5.26 -6.01
CA ARG A 90 9.33 -6.33 -7.00
C ARG A 90 10.42 -7.39 -6.95
N SER A 91 11.67 -7.00 -6.71
CA SER A 91 12.81 -7.94 -6.65
C SER A 91 12.68 -8.98 -5.53
N TYR A 92 11.80 -8.75 -4.55
CA TYR A 92 11.52 -9.69 -3.45
C TYR A 92 10.32 -10.60 -3.72
N THR A 93 9.62 -10.41 -4.85
CA THR A 93 8.39 -11.15 -5.19
C THR A 93 8.49 -11.98 -6.46
N GLU A 94 9.58 -11.82 -7.23
CA GLU A 94 9.74 -12.45 -8.55
C GLU A 94 9.69 -13.98 -8.50
N GLU A 95 10.28 -14.58 -7.47
CA GLU A 95 10.33 -16.04 -7.31
C GLU A 95 9.03 -16.66 -6.78
N ILE A 96 8.10 -15.86 -6.26
CA ILE A 96 6.86 -16.36 -5.64
C ILE A 96 5.88 -16.90 -6.70
N GLY A 97 6.02 -16.48 -7.96
CA GLY A 97 5.12 -16.92 -9.05
C GLY A 97 3.69 -16.38 -8.96
N ILE A 98 3.40 -15.52 -7.99
CA ILE A 98 2.10 -14.87 -7.76
C ILE A 98 2.28 -13.36 -7.83
N ARG A 99 1.34 -12.67 -8.51
CA ARG A 99 1.38 -11.21 -8.64
C ARG A 99 0.95 -10.51 -7.34
N LEU A 100 1.89 -10.25 -6.46
CA LEU A 100 1.68 -9.50 -5.21
C LEU A 100 1.81 -7.98 -5.42
N PHE A 101 1.18 -7.22 -4.53
CA PHE A 101 1.37 -5.77 -4.40
C PHE A 101 1.45 -5.35 -2.92
N PRO A 102 2.14 -4.24 -2.60
CA PRO A 102 2.27 -3.77 -1.24
C PRO A 102 0.98 -3.18 -0.69
N MET A 103 0.69 -3.47 0.57
CA MET A 103 -0.36 -2.83 1.37
C MET A 103 0.19 -1.56 2.00
N GLY A 104 0.00 -0.44 1.32
CA GLY A 104 0.56 0.85 1.71
C GLY A 104 1.98 1.03 1.20
N ARG A 105 2.69 2.00 1.77
CA ARG A 105 4.03 2.39 1.32
C ARG A 105 4.92 2.72 2.52
N LEU A 106 6.18 2.30 2.42
CA LEU A 106 7.27 2.85 3.21
C LEU A 106 8.12 3.76 2.31
N ASP A 107 8.70 4.80 2.89
CA ASP A 107 9.62 5.67 2.16
C ASP A 107 10.88 4.89 1.74
N TYR A 108 11.62 5.44 0.77
CA TYR A 108 12.87 4.86 0.29
C TYR A 108 13.88 4.64 1.42
N ASP A 109 14.01 5.62 2.31
CA ASP A 109 14.91 5.62 3.48
C ASP A 109 14.26 5.01 4.74
N SER A 110 13.07 4.41 4.62
CA SER A 110 12.39 3.77 5.75
C SER A 110 12.46 2.27 5.63
N GLU A 111 12.67 1.63 6.79
CA GLU A 111 12.76 0.18 6.92
C GLU A 111 11.55 -0.37 7.68
N GLY A 112 11.39 -1.70 7.65
CA GLY A 112 10.45 -2.38 8.52
C GLY A 112 9.34 -3.11 7.78
N LEU A 113 8.28 -3.39 8.54
CA LEU A 113 7.18 -4.24 8.11
C LEU A 113 6.40 -3.62 6.95
N ILE A 114 6.29 -4.39 5.87
CA ILE A 114 5.31 -4.16 4.81
C ILE A 114 4.64 -5.49 4.45
N ILE A 115 3.32 -5.45 4.28
CA ILE A 115 2.54 -6.63 3.86
C ILE A 115 2.43 -6.60 2.34
N LEU A 116 2.66 -7.74 1.71
CA LEU A 116 2.49 -7.99 0.28
C LEU A 116 1.33 -8.98 0.09
N THR A 117 0.41 -8.67 -0.82
CA THR A 117 -0.80 -9.47 -1.02
C THR A 117 -1.32 -9.39 -2.46
N ASP A 118 -2.17 -10.34 -2.83
CA ASP A 118 -3.07 -10.29 -3.99
C ASP A 118 -4.50 -9.82 -3.59
N ASP A 119 -4.79 -9.68 -2.29
CA ASP A 119 -6.08 -9.22 -1.77
C ASP A 119 -6.23 -7.70 -1.83
N GLY A 120 -6.89 -7.23 -2.89
CA GLY A 120 -7.15 -5.82 -3.09
C GLY A 120 -8.14 -5.22 -2.09
N GLU A 121 -9.03 -6.05 -1.52
CA GLU A 121 -10.04 -5.59 -0.58
C GLU A 121 -9.44 -5.35 0.80
N LEU A 122 -8.68 -6.30 1.33
CA LEU A 122 -7.96 -6.12 2.59
C LEU A 122 -6.96 -4.96 2.46
N SER A 123 -6.24 -4.86 1.34
CA SER A 123 -5.32 -3.76 1.07
C SER A 123 -5.99 -2.39 1.13
N HIS A 124 -7.19 -2.27 0.55
CA HIS A 124 -7.98 -1.05 0.66
C HIS A 124 -8.43 -0.78 2.11
N ARG A 125 -8.87 -1.81 2.85
CA ARG A 125 -9.29 -1.66 4.25
C ARG A 125 -8.16 -1.18 5.16
N ILE A 126 -6.94 -1.72 5.00
CA ILE A 126 -5.80 -1.32 5.82
C ILE A 126 -5.32 0.11 5.50
N GLN A 127 -5.35 0.49 4.23
CA GLN A 127 -4.80 1.79 3.79
C GLN A 127 -5.78 2.95 3.99
N HIS A 128 -7.09 2.70 3.90
CA HIS A 128 -8.07 3.77 3.87
C HIS A 128 -8.24 4.40 5.28
N PRO A 129 -8.06 5.73 5.44
CA PRO A 129 -8.07 6.41 6.75
C PRO A 129 -9.33 6.16 7.59
N ARG A 130 -10.50 6.00 6.95
CA ARG A 130 -11.78 5.70 7.64
C ARG A 130 -11.74 4.50 8.60
N TYR A 131 -10.87 3.53 8.35
CA TYR A 131 -10.75 2.34 9.20
C TYR A 131 -9.83 2.55 10.40
N GLY A 132 -9.10 3.66 10.44
CA GLY A 132 -8.28 4.04 11.60
C GLY A 132 -7.20 3.03 11.97
N ILE A 133 -6.75 2.19 11.04
CA ILE A 133 -5.79 1.12 11.34
C ILE A 133 -4.48 1.73 11.82
N GLU A 134 -4.14 1.39 13.07
CA GLU A 134 -2.96 1.88 13.76
C GLU A 134 -1.67 1.36 13.11
N LYS A 135 -0.69 2.24 13.03
CA LYS A 135 0.64 1.98 12.50
C LYS A 135 1.63 2.43 13.56
N VAL A 136 2.50 1.52 13.96
CA VAL A 136 3.50 1.75 15.00
C VAL A 136 4.87 1.88 14.34
N TYR A 137 5.55 2.98 14.64
CA TYR A 137 6.87 3.30 14.12
C TYR A 137 7.85 3.42 15.27
N VAL A 138 9.10 3.06 14.99
CA VAL A 138 10.26 3.45 15.79
C VAL A 138 10.98 4.53 14.99
N LEU A 139 11.12 5.71 15.58
CA LEU A 139 11.85 6.83 15.00
C LEU A 139 13.11 7.07 15.81
N GLU A 140 14.22 7.32 15.12
CA GLU A 140 15.47 7.75 15.72
C GLU A 140 15.69 9.23 15.41
N THR A 141 16.24 9.94 16.38
CA THR A 141 16.46 11.39 16.32
C THR A 141 17.79 11.71 16.98
N ASP A 142 18.48 12.74 16.48
CA ASP A 142 19.77 13.18 17.01
C ASP A 142 19.63 13.95 18.34
N ASN A 143 18.41 14.44 18.63
CA ASN A 143 18.10 15.23 19.81
C ASN A 143 17.08 14.52 20.72
N VAL A 144 17.22 14.71 22.04
CA VAL A 144 16.24 14.22 23.00
C VAL A 144 15.16 15.28 23.21
N LEU A 145 13.95 15.02 22.72
CA LEU A 145 12.79 15.87 22.96
C LEU A 145 12.51 16.05 24.46
N ASN A 146 12.29 17.30 24.86
CA ASN A 146 11.86 17.65 26.20
C ASN A 146 10.35 17.42 26.40
N GLN A 147 9.88 17.52 27.65
CA GLN A 147 8.46 17.27 27.97
C GLN A 147 7.49 18.26 27.29
N LYS A 148 7.92 19.50 27.03
CA LYS A 148 7.08 20.50 26.34
C LYS A 148 6.88 20.09 24.87
N GLU A 149 7.91 19.63 24.19
CA GLU A 149 7.85 19.15 22.81
C GLU A 149 7.00 17.89 22.68
N LEU A 150 7.22 16.90 23.55
CA LEU A 150 6.38 15.70 23.60
C LEU A 150 4.90 16.06 23.84
N SER A 151 4.63 17.06 24.67
CA SER A 151 3.27 17.55 24.90
C SER A 151 2.68 18.25 23.68
N LYS A 152 3.48 19.00 22.91
CA LYS A 152 3.05 19.58 21.63
C LYS A 152 2.68 18.48 20.63
N ILE A 153 3.51 17.44 20.49
CA ILE A 153 3.21 16.28 19.61
C ILE A 153 1.87 15.65 19.97
N ARG A 154 1.62 15.40 21.27
CA ARG A 154 0.38 14.78 21.77
C ARG A 154 -0.85 15.66 21.54
N LYS A 155 -0.71 16.99 21.63
CA LYS A 155 -1.79 17.94 21.33
C LYS A 155 -2.09 18.02 19.83
N GLY A 156 -1.08 17.76 19.00
CA GLY A 156 -1.15 17.81 17.54
C GLY A 156 -0.38 19.00 16.98
N ILE A 157 0.10 18.85 15.74
CA ILE A 157 0.94 19.85 15.04
C ILE A 157 0.31 20.17 13.70
N MET A 158 0.19 21.46 13.39
CA MET A 158 -0.22 21.92 12.06
C MET A 158 0.91 21.70 11.05
N LEU A 159 0.64 20.85 10.06
CA LEU A 159 1.46 20.67 8.86
C LEU A 159 0.79 21.36 7.67
N ASP A 160 1.49 21.47 6.55
CA ASP A 160 1.00 22.14 5.34
C ASP A 160 -0.28 21.50 4.77
N ASP A 161 -0.49 20.21 5.02
CA ASP A 161 -1.66 19.44 4.59
C ASP A 161 -2.66 19.18 5.74
N GLY A 162 -2.58 19.97 6.83
CA GLY A 162 -3.53 19.97 7.93
C GLY A 162 -2.98 19.46 9.26
N LEU A 163 -3.83 19.45 10.29
CA LEU A 163 -3.47 19.03 11.64
C LEU A 163 -3.07 17.56 11.67
N MET A 164 -1.90 17.26 12.23
CA MET A 164 -1.40 15.90 12.49
C MET A 164 -1.46 15.61 13.98
N LYS A 165 -2.12 14.51 14.35
CA LYS A 165 -2.19 14.06 15.74
C LYS A 165 -1.71 12.61 15.85
N VAL A 166 -0.75 12.38 16.75
CA VAL A 166 -0.34 11.00 17.08
C VAL A 166 -1.30 10.41 18.10
N LEU A 167 -1.53 9.10 18.02
CA LEU A 167 -2.29 8.36 19.03
C LEU A 167 -1.46 8.15 20.29
N SER A 168 -0.17 7.84 20.11
CA SER A 168 0.76 7.70 21.22
C SER A 168 2.18 8.06 20.81
N ILE A 169 2.95 8.57 21.76
CA ILE A 169 4.40 8.75 21.65
C ILE A 169 5.04 8.44 23.00
N ARG A 170 6.01 7.52 22.99
CA ARG A 170 6.79 7.12 24.16
C ARG A 170 8.26 7.05 23.78
N ILE A 171 9.12 7.40 24.74
CA ILE A 171 10.56 7.21 24.60
C ILE A 171 10.82 5.70 24.68
N ASN A 172 11.50 5.17 23.67
CA ASN A 172 11.91 3.77 23.61
C ASN A 172 13.31 3.60 24.19
N SER A 173 14.25 4.47 23.81
CA SER A 173 15.60 4.51 24.38
C SER A 173 16.19 5.93 24.28
N LYS A 174 17.23 6.19 25.08
CA LYS A 174 18.03 7.42 25.03
C LYS A 174 19.51 7.08 25.01
N SER A 175 20.29 7.89 24.32
CA SER A 175 21.74 7.82 24.32
C SER A 175 22.35 9.22 24.25
N ALA A 176 23.68 9.31 24.35
CA ALA A 176 24.39 10.57 24.13
C ALA A 176 24.25 11.10 22.69
N ARG A 177 23.83 10.25 21.74
CA ARG A 177 23.65 10.60 20.32
C ARG A 177 22.19 10.93 19.96
N GLY A 178 21.28 10.96 20.95
CA GLY A 178 19.87 11.27 20.74
C GLY A 178 18.91 10.25 21.36
N ALA A 179 17.74 10.07 20.74
CA ALA A 179 16.69 9.22 21.29
C ALA A 179 15.92 8.43 20.23
N SER A 180 15.37 7.30 20.67
CA SER A 180 14.42 6.49 19.93
C SER A 180 13.01 6.68 20.50
N TYR A 181 12.01 6.85 19.63
CA TYR A 181 10.62 7.04 20.01
C TYR A 181 9.74 5.98 19.36
N ARG A 182 8.89 5.34 20.16
CA ARG A 182 7.79 4.51 19.66
C ARG A 182 6.55 5.38 19.48
N ILE A 183 6.03 5.47 18.26
CA ILE A 183 4.93 6.35 17.89
C ILE A 183 3.84 5.57 17.18
N THR A 184 2.59 5.82 17.56
CA THR A 184 1.41 5.24 16.93
C THR A 184 0.62 6.31 16.19
N ILE A 185 0.26 6.05 14.93
CA ILE A 185 -0.60 6.91 14.10
C ILE A 185 -1.68 6.08 13.41
N ALA A 186 -2.84 6.68 13.10
CA ALA A 186 -3.92 6.01 12.36
C ALA A 186 -4.04 6.47 10.90
N GLU A 187 -3.22 7.43 10.47
CA GLU A 187 -3.19 7.95 9.10
C GLU A 187 -1.82 7.76 8.45
N GLY A 188 -1.75 7.86 7.11
CA GLY A 188 -0.56 7.55 6.33
C GLY A 188 -0.19 8.65 5.32
N ARG A 189 -0.26 9.93 5.72
CA ARG A 189 0.13 11.05 4.85
C ARG A 189 1.62 10.97 4.50
N LYS A 190 1.99 11.47 3.32
CA LYS A 190 3.36 11.41 2.78
C LYS A 190 4.37 11.98 3.80
N ARG A 191 5.38 11.17 4.15
CA ARG A 191 6.48 11.50 5.09
C ARG A 191 6.01 12.18 6.38
N VAL A 192 4.79 11.87 6.87
CA VAL A 192 4.13 12.68 7.91
C VAL A 192 4.91 12.73 9.22
N LEU A 193 5.54 11.62 9.62
CA LEU A 193 6.35 11.58 10.83
C LEU A 193 7.62 12.40 10.71
N ARG A 194 8.31 12.37 9.57
CA ARG A 194 9.50 13.21 9.33
C ARG A 194 9.12 14.69 9.40
N ARG A 195 8.08 15.10 8.66
CA ARG A 195 7.55 16.47 8.69
C ARG A 195 7.14 16.94 10.09
N LEU A 196 6.55 16.05 10.88
CA LEU A 196 6.16 16.35 12.26
C LEU A 196 7.37 16.64 13.15
N PHE A 197 8.44 15.85 13.03
CA PHE A 197 9.68 16.05 13.80
C PHE A 197 10.47 17.25 13.30
N ASP A 198 10.58 17.45 11.99
CA ASP A 198 11.24 18.63 11.40
C ASP A 198 10.60 19.95 11.88
N LYS A 199 9.29 19.96 12.14
CA LYS A 199 8.58 21.14 12.66
C LYS A 199 8.87 21.43 14.14
N ILE A 200 9.33 20.44 14.89
CA ILE A 200 9.66 20.57 16.31
C ILE A 200 11.10 21.03 16.52
N GLY A 201 12.02 20.61 15.65
CA GLY A 201 13.46 20.83 15.79
C GLY A 201 14.19 19.52 16.04
#